data_AF-A0A924BCI3-F1
#
_entry.id   AF-A0A924BCI3-F1
#
_cell.length_a   1.000
_cell.length_b   1.000
_cell.length_c   1.000
_cell.angle_alpha   90.00
_cell.angle_beta   90.00
_cell.angle_gamma   90.00
#
_symmetry.space_group_name_H-M   'P 1'
#
loop_
_entity.id
_entity.type
_entity.pdbx_description
1 polymer ?
#
loop_
_entity_poly.entity_id
_entity_poly.type
_entity_poly.pdbx_seq_one_letter_code
_entity_poly.pdbx_strand_id
1 'polypeptide(L)'
;ASQLSLARNLDELLDAVDGPPLLLVLDGITGPHNLGACLRVADGAGAQAVIAPKDHAAGINATVAKVASGAAETVPYFMVTNLARTMGELKERSIWCIGTSDDAPSTIYQTDLTGPVALVLGAEGAGMRQLTRKTCDVLASIPMRGAVESLNVSVASGVCLYEALRQRT
;
A
#
# COMPACT_ATOMS: atom_id res chain seq x y z
N ALA A 1 2.28 15.12 10.37
CA ALA A 1 0.87 14.74 10.17
C ALA A 1 0.04 15.86 9.51
N SER A 2 -0.05 17.07 10.09
CA SER A 2 -0.98 18.12 9.62
C SER A 2 -0.68 18.74 8.25
N GLN A 3 0.57 18.71 7.76
CA GLN A 3 0.90 19.22 6.42
C GLN A 3 0.70 18.19 5.31
N LEU A 4 0.96 16.90 5.58
CA LEU A 4 0.78 15.81 4.61
C LEU A 4 -0.70 15.59 4.27
N SER A 5 -1.60 15.73 5.24
CA SER A 5 -3.06 15.61 5.03
C SER A 5 -3.66 16.73 4.16
N LEU A 6 -2.91 17.80 3.89
CA LEU A 6 -3.34 18.94 3.06
C LEU A 6 -2.85 18.84 1.61
N ALA A 7 -1.97 17.89 1.29
CA ALA A 7 -1.45 17.71 -0.05
C ALA A 7 -2.59 17.41 -1.04
N ARG A 8 -2.62 18.14 -2.16
CA ARG A 8 -3.71 18.06 -3.14
C ARG A 8 -3.46 17.00 -4.20
N ASN A 9 -2.21 16.57 -4.34
CA ASN A 9 -1.77 15.54 -5.25
C ASN A 9 -0.56 14.79 -4.66
N LEU A 10 -0.19 13.70 -5.33
CA LEU A 10 0.87 12.81 -4.88
C LEU A 10 2.25 13.49 -4.89
N ASP A 11 2.54 14.35 -5.87
CA ASP A 11 3.83 15.04 -5.96
C ASP A 11 4.03 16.00 -4.78
N GLU A 12 3.03 16.83 -4.47
CA GLU A 12 3.04 17.72 -3.30
C GLU A 12 3.24 16.94 -2.00
N LEU A 13 2.64 15.75 -1.88
CA LEU A 13 2.83 14.91 -0.71
C LEU A 13 4.29 14.45 -0.62
N LEU A 14 4.83 13.87 -1.70
CA LEU A 14 6.17 13.30 -1.72
C LEU A 14 7.26 14.35 -1.50
N ASP A 15 7.08 15.56 -2.01
CA ASP A 15 8.00 16.67 -1.81
C ASP A 15 7.99 17.19 -0.35
N ALA A 16 6.92 16.92 0.39
CA ALA A 16 6.76 17.30 1.80
C ALA A 16 7.07 16.16 2.80
N VAL A 17 7.40 14.95 2.33
CA VAL A 17 7.79 13.85 3.23
C VAL A 17 9.20 14.06 3.72
N ASP A 18 9.36 14.19 5.04
CA ASP A 18 10.66 14.11 5.69
C ASP A 18 11.07 12.63 5.86
N GLY A 19 12.26 12.28 5.36
CA GLY A 19 12.82 10.93 5.46
C GLY A 19 12.33 9.96 4.36
N PRO A 20 12.62 8.65 4.50
CA PRO A 20 12.25 7.68 3.47
C PRO A 20 10.73 7.43 3.46
N PRO A 21 10.02 7.70 2.35
CA PRO A 21 8.58 7.43 2.29
C PRO A 21 8.26 5.94 2.46
N LEU A 22 7.09 5.68 3.03
CA LEU A 22 6.42 4.39 3.14
C LEU A 22 4.99 4.55 2.60
N LEU A 23 4.76 4.01 1.41
CA LEU A 23 3.47 4.11 0.73
C LEU A 23 2.81 2.74 0.70
N LEU A 24 1.47 2.73 0.74
CA LEU A 24 0.68 1.54 0.46
C LEU A 24 -0.01 1.71 -0.89
N VAL A 25 0.16 0.76 -1.79
CA VAL A 25 -0.47 0.72 -3.10
C VAL A 25 -1.44 -0.46 -3.16
N LEU A 26 -2.68 -0.19 -3.49
CA LEU A 26 -3.78 -1.16 -3.50
C LEU A 26 -4.30 -1.36 -4.93
N ASP A 27 -4.16 -2.57 -5.46
CA ASP A 27 -4.63 -2.93 -6.80
C ASP A 27 -5.86 -3.85 -6.72
N GLY A 28 -7.02 -3.34 -7.15
CA GLY A 28 -8.25 -4.14 -7.23
C GLY A 28 -9.06 -4.25 -5.93
N ILE A 29 -8.87 -3.33 -4.97
CA ILE A 29 -9.57 -3.38 -3.68
C ILE A 29 -10.92 -2.68 -3.77
N THR A 30 -11.96 -3.43 -4.11
CA THR A 30 -13.32 -2.91 -4.37
C THR A 30 -14.22 -2.86 -3.13
N GLY A 31 -13.90 -3.61 -2.07
CA GLY A 31 -14.72 -3.70 -0.87
C GLY A 31 -14.46 -2.54 0.11
N PRO A 32 -15.48 -1.80 0.57
CA PRO A 32 -15.29 -0.66 1.49
C PRO A 32 -14.74 -1.07 2.86
N HIS A 33 -15.05 -2.29 3.32
CA HIS A 33 -14.49 -2.83 4.56
C HIS A 33 -12.98 -3.06 4.47
N ASN A 34 -12.50 -3.64 3.37
CA ASN A 34 -11.07 -3.86 3.15
C ASN A 34 -10.33 -2.52 3.02
N LEU A 35 -10.85 -1.57 2.23
CA LEU A 35 -10.22 -0.25 2.10
C LEU A 35 -10.14 0.48 3.46
N GLY A 36 -11.25 0.52 4.22
CA GLY A 36 -11.25 1.17 5.53
C GLY A 36 -10.26 0.53 6.50
N ALA A 37 -10.16 -0.80 6.50
CA ALA A 37 -9.20 -1.52 7.33
C ALA A 37 -7.74 -1.27 6.89
N CYS A 38 -7.47 -1.24 5.58
CA CYS A 38 -6.15 -0.87 5.06
C CYS A 38 -5.74 0.56 5.43
N LEU A 39 -6.65 1.54 5.33
CA LEU A 39 -6.39 2.92 5.75
C LEU A 39 -6.04 2.99 7.24
N ARG A 40 -6.81 2.29 8.08
CA ARG A 40 -6.55 2.23 9.53
C ARG A 40 -5.18 1.63 9.86
N VAL A 41 -4.80 0.58 9.14
CA VAL A 41 -3.48 -0.04 9.29
C VAL A 41 -2.37 0.89 8.80
N ALA A 42 -2.56 1.54 7.66
CA ALA A 42 -1.62 2.49 7.07
C ALA A 42 -1.34 3.65 8.04
N ASP A 43 -2.39 4.22 8.64
CA ASP A 43 -2.27 5.27 9.66
C ASP A 43 -1.46 4.78 10.87
N GLY A 44 -1.84 3.64 11.45
CA GLY A 44 -1.18 3.09 12.62
C GLY A 44 0.29 2.70 12.39
N ALA A 45 0.65 2.31 11.17
CA ALA A 45 2.02 1.98 10.80
C ALA A 45 2.86 3.19 10.35
N GLY A 46 2.25 4.38 10.21
CA GLY A 46 2.93 5.60 9.78
C GLY A 46 3.19 5.68 8.27
N ALA A 47 2.40 4.98 7.44
CA ALA A 47 2.45 5.15 5.99
C ALA A 47 1.93 6.55 5.61
N GLN A 48 2.65 7.23 4.72
CA GLN A 48 2.34 8.62 4.38
C GLN A 48 1.18 8.76 3.38
N ALA A 49 0.88 7.71 2.59
CA ALA A 49 -0.28 7.71 1.71
C ALA A 49 -0.73 6.29 1.34
N VAL A 50 -2.00 6.19 0.95
CA VAL A 50 -2.57 5.03 0.25
C VAL A 50 -2.90 5.42 -1.19
N ILE A 51 -2.49 4.61 -2.16
CA ILE A 51 -2.68 4.86 -3.60
C ILE A 51 -3.48 3.71 -4.19
N ALA A 52 -4.46 4.01 -5.03
CA ALA A 52 -5.26 3.00 -5.74
C ALA A 52 -5.66 3.49 -7.13
N PRO A 53 -6.00 2.61 -8.09
CA PRO A 53 -6.56 3.03 -9.37
C PRO A 53 -7.97 3.59 -9.19
N LYS A 54 -8.39 4.55 -10.04
CA LYS A 54 -9.78 5.03 -10.08
C LYS A 54 -10.77 3.93 -10.44
N ASP A 55 -10.35 3.05 -11.35
CA ASP A 55 -11.16 1.91 -11.78
C ASP A 55 -10.88 0.70 -10.88
N HIS A 56 -11.93 -0.06 -10.54
CA HIS A 56 -11.83 -1.27 -9.73
C HIS A 56 -11.22 -1.08 -8.34
N ALA A 57 -11.39 0.11 -7.75
CA ALA A 57 -11.12 0.36 -6.34
C ALA A 57 -12.35 0.97 -5.66
N ALA A 58 -12.45 0.79 -4.35
CA ALA A 58 -13.41 1.49 -3.52
C ALA A 58 -13.02 2.98 -3.41
N GLY A 59 -14.00 3.87 -3.48
CA GLY A 59 -13.85 5.26 -3.04
C GLY A 59 -14.14 5.39 -1.55
N ILE A 60 -13.73 6.52 -0.94
CA ILE A 60 -14.11 6.86 0.43
C ILE A 60 -15.62 7.11 0.48
N ASN A 61 -16.31 6.40 1.36
CA ASN A 61 -17.73 6.57 1.67
C ASN A 61 -17.96 6.39 3.18
N ALA A 62 -19.21 6.51 3.63
CA ALA A 62 -19.55 6.40 5.06
C ALA A 62 -19.10 5.08 5.70
N THR A 63 -19.15 3.96 4.96
CA THR A 63 -18.68 2.66 5.46
C THR A 63 -17.17 2.65 5.61
N VAL A 64 -16.43 3.14 4.60
CA VAL A 64 -14.97 3.25 4.67
C VAL A 64 -14.55 4.12 5.85
N ALA A 65 -15.12 5.31 5.99
CA ALA A 65 -14.82 6.24 7.09
C ALA A 65 -15.09 5.60 8.46
N LYS A 66 -16.22 4.90 8.61
CA LYS A 66 -16.56 4.19 9.84
C LYS A 66 -15.53 3.10 10.18
N VAL A 67 -15.11 2.30 9.20
CA VAL A 67 -14.14 1.21 9.40
C VAL A 67 -12.72 1.76 9.65
N ALA A 68 -12.35 2.83 8.95
CA ALA A 68 -11.06 3.50 9.07
C ALA A 68 -10.85 4.15 10.45
N SER A 69 -11.93 4.46 11.18
CA SER A 69 -11.86 4.95 12.56
C SER A 69 -11.04 6.23 12.71
N GLY A 70 -11.19 7.19 11.77
CA GLY A 70 -10.45 8.45 11.75
C GLY A 70 -9.24 8.47 10.80
N ALA A 71 -8.82 7.29 10.31
CA ALA A 71 -7.68 7.21 9.40
C ALA A 71 -7.96 7.73 7.98
N ALA A 72 -9.24 7.83 7.58
CA ALA A 72 -9.62 8.36 6.27
C ALA A 72 -9.36 9.88 6.16
N GLU A 73 -9.23 10.55 7.30
CA GLU A 73 -8.98 11.98 7.43
C GLU A 73 -7.49 12.31 7.63
N THR A 74 -6.70 11.35 8.12
CA THR A 74 -5.28 11.54 8.46
C THR A 74 -4.34 10.98 7.40
N VAL A 75 -4.74 9.93 6.68
CA VAL A 75 -3.95 9.30 5.61
C VAL A 75 -4.51 9.68 4.25
N PRO A 76 -3.78 10.46 3.45
CA PRO A 76 -4.16 10.77 2.08
C PRO A 76 -4.41 9.52 1.24
N TYR A 77 -5.59 9.47 0.61
CA TYR A 77 -5.97 8.42 -0.31
C TYR A 77 -6.02 8.95 -1.75
N PHE A 78 -5.05 8.58 -2.57
CA PHE A 78 -4.93 9.03 -3.96
C PHE A 78 -5.48 7.99 -4.93
N MET A 79 -6.57 8.35 -5.62
CA MET A 79 -7.11 7.56 -6.71
C MET A 79 -6.51 8.03 -8.05
N VAL A 80 -5.64 7.21 -8.64
CA VAL A 80 -4.89 7.53 -9.86
C VAL A 80 -5.52 6.92 -11.11
N THR A 81 -5.37 7.59 -12.25
CA THR A 81 -5.96 7.12 -13.52
C THR A 81 -5.22 5.88 -14.06
N ASN A 82 -3.90 5.80 -13.88
CA ASN A 82 -3.10 4.68 -14.36
C ASN A 82 -2.09 4.27 -13.30
N LEU A 83 -2.36 3.15 -12.63
CA LEU A 83 -1.55 2.67 -11.51
C LEU A 83 -0.11 2.36 -11.91
N ALA A 84 0.09 1.66 -13.03
CA ALA A 84 1.42 1.27 -13.50
C ALA A 84 2.27 2.48 -13.87
N ARG A 85 1.64 3.51 -14.48
CA ARG A 85 2.33 4.78 -14.75
C ARG A 85 2.74 5.47 -13.45
N THR A 86 1.83 5.60 -12.48
CA THR A 86 2.15 6.19 -11.18
C THR A 86 3.25 5.43 -10.46
N MET A 87 3.26 4.09 -10.51
CA MET A 87 4.37 3.30 -9.96
C MET A 87 5.70 3.59 -10.67
N GLY A 88 5.69 3.81 -12.00
CA GLY A 88 6.86 4.28 -12.73
C GLY A 88 7.38 5.63 -12.22
N GLU A 89 6.47 6.60 -12.00
CA GLU A 89 6.79 7.92 -11.45
C GLU A 89 7.35 7.84 -10.02
N LEU A 90 6.85 6.91 -9.19
CA LEU A 90 7.43 6.62 -7.87
C LEU A 90 8.87 6.12 -7.98
N LYS A 91 9.14 5.22 -8.94
CA LYS A 91 10.48 4.66 -9.16
C LYS A 91 11.47 5.71 -9.67
N GLU A 92 11.03 6.63 -10.52
CA GLU A 92 11.83 7.79 -10.94
C GLU A 92 12.25 8.66 -9.75
N ARG A 93 11.44 8.67 -8.69
CA ARG A 93 11.75 9.32 -7.39
C ARG A 93 12.53 8.41 -6.43
N SER A 94 13.12 7.31 -6.91
CA SER A 94 13.87 6.33 -6.11
C SER A 94 13.04 5.64 -5.01
N ILE A 95 11.72 5.55 -5.19
CA ILE A 95 10.84 4.80 -4.29
C ILE A 95 10.70 3.38 -4.83
N TRP A 96 11.13 2.40 -4.04
CA TRP A 96 11.16 1.01 -4.46
C TRP A 96 9.77 0.37 -4.38
N CYS A 97 9.26 -0.15 -5.49
CA CYS A 97 7.95 -0.81 -5.52
C CYS A 97 8.08 -2.30 -5.20
N ILE A 98 7.56 -2.72 -4.05
CA ILE A 98 7.65 -4.09 -3.55
C ILE A 98 6.25 -4.73 -3.61
N GLY A 99 6.04 -5.64 -4.55
CA GLY A 99 4.76 -6.31 -4.72
C GLY A 99 4.62 -7.56 -3.87
N THR A 100 3.44 -7.81 -3.30
CA THR A 100 3.20 -9.05 -2.56
C THR A 100 2.71 -10.17 -3.47
N SER A 101 3.37 -11.33 -3.44
CA SER A 101 2.87 -12.53 -4.11
C SER A 101 3.31 -13.81 -3.41
N ASP A 102 2.51 -14.85 -3.55
CA ASP A 102 2.78 -16.22 -3.14
C ASP A 102 4.02 -16.84 -3.82
N ASP A 103 4.21 -16.61 -5.11
CA ASP A 103 5.33 -17.12 -5.92
C ASP A 103 6.60 -16.25 -5.84
N ALA A 104 6.65 -15.29 -4.91
CA ALA A 104 7.80 -14.44 -4.73
C ALA A 104 9.04 -15.23 -4.26
N PRO A 105 10.25 -14.93 -4.80
CA PRO A 105 11.47 -15.67 -4.48
C PRO A 105 11.99 -15.41 -3.06
N SER A 106 11.56 -14.31 -2.44
CA SER A 106 11.94 -13.89 -1.09
C SER A 106 10.71 -13.56 -0.27
N THR A 107 10.82 -13.70 1.05
CA THR A 107 9.76 -13.33 1.98
C THR A 107 9.86 -11.85 2.36
N ILE A 108 8.77 -11.28 2.86
CA ILE A 108 8.76 -9.89 3.38
C ILE A 108 9.80 -9.67 4.49
N TYR A 109 10.12 -10.73 5.25
CA TYR A 109 11.12 -10.68 6.34
C TYR A 109 12.57 -10.72 5.86
N GLN A 110 12.79 -11.00 4.57
CA GLN A 110 14.11 -10.99 3.92
C GLN A 110 14.32 -9.76 3.04
N THR A 111 13.26 -8.99 2.80
CA THR A 111 13.32 -7.76 2.00
C THR A 111 13.74 -6.58 2.88
N ASP A 112 14.61 -5.72 2.35
CA ASP A 112 14.96 -4.45 2.99
C ASP A 112 13.84 -3.42 2.76
N LEU A 113 13.25 -2.96 3.85
CA LEU A 113 12.14 -2.00 3.89
C LEU A 113 12.55 -0.68 4.54
N THR A 114 13.84 -0.47 4.82
CA THR A 114 14.36 0.70 5.55
C THR A 114 14.39 1.98 4.71
N GLY A 115 14.59 1.85 3.39
CA GLY A 115 14.62 2.96 2.44
C GLY A 115 13.24 3.42 1.94
N PRO A 116 13.17 4.32 0.95
CA PRO A 116 11.93 4.73 0.29
C PRO A 116 11.20 3.53 -0.34
N VAL A 117 9.99 3.22 0.11
CA VAL A 117 9.25 2.01 -0.32
C VAL A 117 7.79 2.31 -0.61
N ALA A 118 7.27 1.68 -1.67
CA ALA A 118 5.85 1.50 -1.92
C ALA A 118 5.51 0.01 -1.86
N LEU A 119 4.77 -0.42 -0.83
CA LEU A 119 4.27 -1.78 -0.70
C LEU A 119 3.02 -1.95 -1.56
N VAL A 120 3.04 -2.88 -2.52
CA VAL A 120 1.97 -3.08 -3.51
C VAL A 120 1.22 -4.37 -3.22
N LEU A 121 -0.05 -4.26 -2.90
CA LEU A 121 -0.91 -5.40 -2.57
C LEU A 121 -2.09 -5.48 -3.52
N GLY A 122 -2.40 -6.70 -3.93
CA GLY A 122 -3.53 -7.00 -4.80
C GLY A 122 -4.79 -7.44 -4.05
N ALA A 123 -5.85 -7.70 -4.81
CA ALA A 123 -7.07 -8.29 -4.29
C ALA A 123 -6.84 -9.70 -3.73
N GLU A 124 -7.64 -10.08 -2.74
CA GLU A 124 -7.67 -11.44 -2.23
C GLU A 124 -7.99 -12.44 -3.37
N GLY A 125 -7.29 -13.57 -3.40
CA GLY A 125 -7.39 -14.56 -4.48
C GLY A 125 -6.67 -14.15 -5.76
N ALA A 126 -7.23 -13.21 -6.53
CA ALA A 126 -6.69 -12.84 -7.84
C ALA A 126 -5.31 -12.15 -7.78
N GLY A 127 -4.93 -11.59 -6.62
CA GLY A 127 -3.68 -10.88 -6.43
C GLY A 127 -3.61 -9.58 -7.22
N MET A 128 -2.38 -9.16 -7.54
CA MET A 128 -2.14 -7.98 -8.36
C MET A 128 -2.43 -8.27 -9.83
N ARG A 129 -2.87 -7.25 -10.58
CA ARG A 129 -2.96 -7.36 -12.03
C ARG A 129 -1.57 -7.57 -12.63
N GLN A 130 -1.52 -8.27 -13.76
CA GLN A 130 -0.26 -8.63 -14.41
C GLN A 130 0.64 -7.42 -14.67
N LEU A 131 0.08 -6.29 -15.10
CA LEU A 131 0.86 -5.07 -15.36
C LEU A 131 1.43 -4.46 -14.07
N THR A 132 0.61 -4.36 -13.02
CA THR A 132 1.03 -3.92 -11.68
C THR A 132 2.18 -4.77 -11.16
N ARG A 133 2.02 -6.10 -11.21
CA ARG A 133 3.04 -7.08 -10.82
C ARG A 133 4.35 -6.88 -11.59
N LYS A 134 4.29 -6.72 -12.93
CA LYS A 134 5.46 -6.48 -13.78
C LYS A 134 6.16 -5.14 -13.52
N THR A 135 5.44 -4.18 -12.94
CA THR A 135 5.97 -2.83 -12.66
C THR A 135 6.71 -2.78 -11.33
N CYS A 136 6.42 -3.71 -10.42
CA CYS A 136 7.17 -3.87 -9.17
C CYS A 136 8.66 -4.15 -9.45
N ASP A 137 9.53 -3.60 -8.63
CA ASP A 137 10.97 -3.85 -8.69
C ASP A 137 11.31 -5.25 -8.19
N VAL A 138 10.65 -5.66 -7.12
CA VAL A 138 10.80 -6.98 -6.50
C VAL A 138 9.44 -7.49 -6.03
N LEU A 139 9.38 -8.79 -5.80
CA LEU A 139 8.24 -9.45 -5.19
C LEU A 139 8.63 -10.05 -3.85
N ALA A 140 7.72 -9.97 -2.89
CA ALA A 140 7.87 -10.55 -1.56
C ALA A 140 6.65 -11.39 -1.17
N SER A 141 6.88 -12.54 -0.53
CA SER A 141 5.80 -13.40 -0.01
C SER A 141 5.59 -13.20 1.48
N ILE A 142 4.36 -13.41 1.93
CA ILE A 142 4.06 -13.63 3.35
C ILE A 142 4.05 -15.15 3.56
N PRO A 143 4.95 -15.71 4.40
CA PRO A 143 4.98 -17.15 4.63
C PRO A 143 3.67 -17.69 5.21
N MET A 144 3.03 -18.59 4.46
CA MET A 144 1.83 -19.30 4.89
C MET A 144 2.21 -20.70 5.37
N ARG A 145 1.70 -21.10 6.55
CA ARG A 145 1.94 -22.45 7.13
C ARG A 145 0.67 -23.29 7.28
N GLY A 146 -0.48 -22.73 6.93
CA GLY A 146 -1.79 -23.37 7.05
C GLY A 146 -2.28 -23.94 5.72
N ALA A 147 -3.56 -24.33 5.71
CA ALA A 147 -4.24 -24.82 4.51
C ALA A 147 -4.74 -23.70 3.58
N VAL A 148 -4.74 -22.45 4.04
CA VAL A 148 -5.14 -21.30 3.24
C VAL A 148 -3.94 -20.72 2.49
N GLU A 149 -4.17 -20.32 1.24
CA GLU A 149 -3.12 -19.88 0.32
C GLU A 149 -2.80 -18.39 0.46
N SER A 150 -3.70 -17.60 1.05
CA SER A 150 -3.54 -16.16 1.20
C SER A 150 -4.21 -15.62 2.46
N LEU A 151 -3.85 -14.39 2.81
CA LEU A 151 -4.49 -13.61 3.85
C LEU A 151 -5.47 -12.62 3.21
N ASN A 152 -6.47 -12.21 3.99
CA ASN A 152 -7.24 -11.02 3.65
C ASN A 152 -6.30 -9.82 3.45
N VAL A 153 -6.59 -8.99 2.43
CA VAL A 153 -5.71 -7.87 2.04
C VAL A 153 -5.41 -6.88 3.17
N SER A 154 -6.35 -6.63 4.08
CA SER A 154 -6.12 -5.72 5.21
C SER A 154 -5.15 -6.31 6.23
N VAL A 155 -5.21 -7.63 6.44
CA VAL A 155 -4.28 -8.36 7.29
C VAL A 155 -2.90 -8.42 6.64
N ALA A 156 -2.83 -8.72 5.34
CA ALA A 156 -1.58 -8.69 4.58
C ALA A 156 -0.92 -7.30 4.60
N SER A 157 -1.72 -6.24 4.43
CA SER A 157 -1.25 -4.85 4.58
C SER A 157 -0.66 -4.62 5.96
N GLY A 158 -1.31 -5.14 7.01
CA GLY A 158 -0.84 -5.09 8.39
C GLY A 158 0.52 -5.74 8.57
N VAL A 159 0.68 -6.97 8.10
CA VAL A 159 1.94 -7.71 8.20
C VAL A 159 3.07 -6.94 7.50
N CYS A 160 2.85 -6.49 6.26
CA CYS A 160 3.89 -5.82 5.49
C CYS A 160 4.25 -4.44 6.07
N LEU A 161 3.25 -3.64 6.44
CA LEU A 161 3.48 -2.29 6.96
C LEU A 161 4.13 -2.31 8.35
N TYR A 162 3.73 -3.23 9.23
CA TYR A 162 4.35 -3.35 10.54
C TYR A 162 5.74 -3.99 10.48
N GLU A 163 6.04 -4.82 9.48
CA GLU A 163 7.42 -5.26 9.23
C GLU A 163 8.28 -4.08 8.76
N ALA A 164 7.77 -3.23 7.86
CA ALA A 164 8.47 -2.00 7.48
C ALA A 164 8.70 -1.09 8.70
N LEU A 165 7.68 -0.90 9.54
CA LEU A 165 7.81 -0.16 10.79
C LEU A 165 8.91 -0.74 11.69
N ARG A 166 8.91 -2.06 11.91
CA ARG A 166 9.92 -2.77 12.73
C ARG A 166 11.34 -2.57 12.22
N GLN A 167 11.55 -2.51 10.90
CA GLN A 167 12.87 -2.27 10.31
C GLN A 167 13.33 -0.80 10.40
N ARG A 168 12.38 0.14 10.49
CA ARG A 168 12.64 1.59 10.50
C ARG A 168 12.76 2.20 11.90
N THR A 169 12.59 1.38 12.95
CA THR A 169 12.70 1.73 14.37
C THR A 169 13.87 0.99 15.02
#